data_AF-W5ZS92-F1
#
_entry.id   AF-W5ZS92-F1
#
_cell.length_a   1.000
_cell.length_b   1.000
_cell.length_c   1.000
_cell.angle_alpha   90.00
_cell.angle_beta   90.00
_cell.angle_gamma   90.00
#
_symmetry.space_group_name_H-M   'P 1'
#
loop_
_entity.id
_entity.type
_entity.pdbx_description
1 polymer ?
#
loop_
_entity_poly.entity_id
_entity_poly.type
_entity_poly.pdbx_seq_one_letter_code
_entity_poly.pdbx_strand_id
1 'polypeptide(L)'
;SGCHINPAVTCAMLVARHVSVIRALIYIVCQCLGAIVGAAILKGVTPADIQGSLGMTLRNEKIDTAQALGIELLITFVLVITVFGACDERRNDVKGSAPLAIGLSI
;
A
#
# COMPACT_ATOMS: atom_id res chain seq x y z
N SER A 1 7.08 6.68 12.38
CA SER A 1 6.52 6.81 11.02
C SER A 1 5.54 5.70 10.66
N GLY A 2 5.40 4.62 11.44
CA GLY A 2 4.41 3.56 11.19
C GLY A 2 4.62 2.73 9.92
N CYS A 3 5.60 3.09 9.08
CA CYS A 3 5.92 2.44 7.81
C CYS A 3 4.70 2.22 6.91
N HIS A 4 3.80 3.21 6.79
CA HIS A 4 2.54 3.01 6.08
C HIS A 4 2.76 2.66 4.59
N ILE A 5 3.66 3.39 3.91
CA ILE A 5 4.12 3.21 2.50
C ILE A 5 2.98 3.12 1.45
N ASN A 6 1.72 3.25 1.87
CA ASN A 6 0.53 3.14 1.06
C ASN A 6 -0.51 4.17 1.54
N PRO A 7 -1.05 5.03 0.64
CA PRO A 7 -2.08 6.00 0.98
C PRO A 7 -3.33 5.38 1.60
N ALA A 8 -3.77 4.21 1.13
CA ALA A 8 -4.94 3.51 1.68
C ALA A 8 -4.71 3.05 3.13
N VAL A 9 -3.50 2.54 3.43
CA VAL A 9 -3.11 2.18 4.81
C VAL A 9 -3.07 3.43 5.70
N THR A 10 -2.60 4.56 5.18
CA THR A 10 -2.61 5.83 5.91
C THR A 10 -4.04 6.31 6.19
N CYS A 11 -4.95 6.20 5.21
CA CYS A 11 -6.37 6.48 5.40
C CYS A 11 -7.01 5.55 6.45
N ALA A 12 -6.70 4.25 6.43
CA ALA A 12 -7.18 3.31 7.43
C ALA A 12 -6.71 3.69 8.85
N MET A 13 -5.43 4.05 9.02
CA MET A 13 -4.87 4.52 10.29
C MET A 13 -5.48 5.86 10.75
N LEU A 14 -5.86 6.73 9.81
CA LEU A 14 -6.59 7.97 10.12
C LEU A 14 -8.00 7.69 10.62
N VAL A 15 -8.76 6.82 9.93
CA VAL A 15 -10.13 6.44 10.31
C VAL A 15 -10.14 5.75 11.68
N ALA A 16 -9.16 4.88 11.94
CA ALA A 16 -8.95 4.23 13.23
C ALA A 16 -8.34 5.16 14.31
N ARG A 17 -8.12 6.44 14.00
CA ARG A 17 -7.61 7.50 14.91
C ARG A 17 -6.20 7.24 15.46
N HIS A 18 -5.39 6.46 14.77
CA HIS A 18 -3.98 6.27 15.12
C HIS A 18 -3.08 7.42 14.62
N VAL A 19 -3.55 8.23 13.66
CA VAL A 19 -2.81 9.37 13.10
C VAL A 19 -3.72 10.59 12.98
N SER A 20 -3.20 11.80 13.19
CA SER A 20 -3.94 13.04 13.00
C SER A 20 -4.15 13.36 11.52
N VAL A 21 -5.23 14.09 11.19
CA VAL A 21 -5.56 14.46 9.79
C VAL A 21 -4.39 15.13 9.08
N ILE A 22 -3.73 16.10 9.71
CA ILE A 22 -2.59 16.81 9.12
C ILE A 22 -1.43 15.85 8.84
N ARG A 23 -1.10 14.95 9.78
CA ARG A 23 -0.04 13.95 9.59
C ARG A 23 -0.39 12.96 8.48
N ALA A 24 -1.65 12.53 8.40
CA ALA A 24 -2.11 11.63 7.34
C ALA A 24 -1.97 12.27 5.95
N LEU A 25 -2.36 13.54 5.81
CA LEU A 25 -2.19 14.29 4.56
C LEU A 25 -0.72 14.42 4.15
N ILE A 26 0.16 14.79 5.09
CA ILE A 26 1.60 14.86 4.82
C ILE A 26 2.15 13.49 4.41
N TYR A 27 1.73 12.41 5.07
CA TYR A 27 2.15 11.06 4.72
C TYR A 27 1.72 10.67 3.31
N ILE A 28 0.48 10.95 2.92
CA ILE A 28 -0.02 10.66 1.57
C ILE A 28 0.77 11.44 0.51
N VAL A 29 1.02 12.73 0.74
CA VAL A 29 1.82 13.55 -0.19
C VAL A 29 3.24 13.00 -0.33
N CYS A 30 3.91 12.70 0.79
CA CYS A 30 5.25 12.12 0.76
C CYS A 30 5.27 10.74 0.08
N GLN A 31 4.24 9.91 0.27
CA GLN A 31 4.12 8.60 -0.38
C GLN A 31 3.97 8.74 -1.89
N CYS A 32 3.09 9.63 -2.37
CA CYS A 32 2.93 9.88 -3.80
C CYS A 32 4.20 10.44 -4.43
N LEU A 33 4.86 11.40 -3.77
CA LEU A 33 6.14 11.96 -4.26
C LEU A 33 7.23 10.88 -4.31
N GLY A 34 7.35 10.07 -3.25
CA GLY A 34 8.28 8.95 -3.20
C GLY A 34 8.03 7.93 -4.31
N ALA A 35 6.76 7.59 -4.58
CA ALA A 35 6.38 6.67 -5.66
C ALA A 35 6.74 7.24 -7.04
N ILE A 36 6.49 8.52 -7.28
CA ILE A 36 6.86 9.20 -8.55
C ILE A 36 8.39 9.20 -8.73
N VAL A 37 9.14 9.54 -7.69
CA VAL A 37 10.62 9.53 -7.74
C VAL A 37 11.14 8.12 -7.98
N GLY A 38 10.58 7.11 -7.30
CA GLY A 38 10.92 5.70 -7.51
C GLY A 38 10.67 5.24 -8.94
N ALA A 39 9.51 5.58 -9.50
CA ALA A 39 9.17 5.27 -10.90
C ALA A 39 10.09 6.01 -11.90
N ALA A 40 10.47 7.25 -11.62
CA ALA A 40 11.42 8.01 -12.43
C ALA A 40 12.83 7.40 -12.42
N ILE A 41 13.29 6.96 -11.25
CA ILE A 41 14.55 6.22 -11.11
C ILE A 41 14.48 4.91 -11.90
N LEU A 42 13.41 4.13 -11.74
CA LEU A 42 13.19 2.88 -12.49
C LEU A 42 13.29 3.13 -14.01
N LYS A 43 12.59 4.15 -14.50
CA LYS A 43 12.67 4.56 -15.91
C LYS A 43 14.09 4.94 -16.34
N GLY A 44 14.86 5.60 -15.48
CA GLY A 44 16.24 6.01 -15.79
C GLY A 44 17.23 4.84 -15.84
N VAL A 45 17.03 3.79 -15.04
CA VAL A 45 17.93 2.63 -14.99
C VAL A 45 17.52 1.50 -15.95
N THR A 46 16.26 1.48 -16.40
CA THR A 46 15.76 0.46 -17.32
C THR A 46 16.01 0.87 -18.78
N PRO A 47 16.69 0.03 -19.59
CA PRO A 47 16.88 0.25 -21.02
C PRO A 47 15.55 0.48 -21.76
N ALA A 48 15.54 1.44 -22.70
CA ALA A 48 14.33 1.95 -23.33
C ALA A 48 13.52 0.88 -24.10
N ASP A 49 14.19 -0.15 -24.59
CA ASP A 49 13.61 -1.29 -25.31
C ASP A 49 12.80 -2.23 -24.40
N ILE A 50 13.04 -2.23 -23.08
CA ILE A 50 12.36 -3.10 -22.11
C ILE A 50 11.55 -2.33 -21.05
N GLN A 51 11.42 -1.00 -21.16
CA GLN A 51 10.67 -0.19 -20.19
C GLN A 51 9.19 -0.58 -20.09
N GLY A 52 8.58 -1.00 -21.20
CA GLY A 52 7.16 -1.36 -21.24
C GLY A 52 6.27 -0.28 -20.63
N SER A 53 5.36 -0.69 -19.75
CA SER A 53 4.48 0.22 -18.99
C SER A 53 5.02 0.61 -17.61
N LEU A 54 6.27 0.28 -17.27
CA LEU A 54 6.87 0.51 -15.94
C LEU A 54 6.03 -0.06 -14.78
N GLY A 55 5.28 -1.15 -15.02
CA GLY A 55 4.45 -1.79 -14.00
C GLY A 55 3.12 -1.09 -13.72
N MET A 56 2.61 -0.26 -14.63
CA MET A 56 1.26 0.32 -14.50
C MET A 56 0.19 -0.76 -14.28
N THR A 57 -0.62 -0.58 -13.24
CA THR A 57 -1.80 -1.41 -12.99
C THR A 57 -2.88 -1.08 -14.03
N LEU A 58 -3.14 -2.02 -14.94
CA LEU A 58 -4.18 -1.91 -15.97
C LEU A 58 -5.30 -2.91 -15.70
N ARG A 59 -6.55 -2.46 -15.82
CA ARG A 59 -7.72 -3.35 -15.74
C ARG A 59 -7.68 -4.34 -16.91
N ASN A 60 -7.88 -5.63 -16.62
CA ASN A 60 -8.09 -6.62 -17.66
C ASN A 60 -9.38 -6.31 -18.43
N GLU A 61 -9.32 -6.32 -19.77
CA GLU A 61 -10.46 -5.98 -20.63
C GLU A 61 -11.73 -6.77 -20.32
N LYS A 62 -11.60 -8.02 -19.85
CA LYS A 62 -12.70 -8.93 -19.54
C LYS A 62 -13.35 -8.70 -18.17
N ILE A 63 -12.77 -7.87 -17.31
CA ILE A 63 -13.24 -7.64 -15.93
C ILE A 63 -13.91 -6.28 -15.85
N ASP A 64 -15.20 -6.19 -15.55
CA ASP A 64 -15.87 -4.89 -15.44
C ASP A 64 -15.27 -4.01 -14.32
N THR A 65 -15.45 -2.70 -14.42
CA THR A 65 -14.95 -1.71 -13.46
C THR A 65 -15.43 -2.01 -12.04
N ALA A 66 -16.68 -2.43 -11.87
CA ALA A 66 -17.20 -2.78 -10.55
C ALA A 66 -16.52 -4.03 -9.96
N GLN A 67 -16.20 -5.01 -10.82
CA GLN A 67 -15.47 -6.22 -10.40
C GLN A 67 -14.02 -5.89 -10.02
N ALA A 68 -13.34 -5.07 -10.82
CA ALA A 68 -11.98 -4.61 -10.52
C ALA A 68 -11.94 -3.84 -9.19
N LEU A 69 -12.88 -2.93 -8.96
CA LEU A 69 -13.02 -2.22 -7.69
C LEU A 69 -13.25 -3.18 -6.52
N GLY A 70 -14.11 -4.19 -6.70
CA GLY A 70 -14.37 -5.21 -5.67
C GLY A 70 -13.11 -6.01 -5.32
N ILE A 71 -12.30 -6.37 -6.32
CA ILE A 71 -11.01 -7.06 -6.11
C ILE A 71 -10.04 -6.16 -5.34
N GLU A 72 -9.86 -4.92 -5.77
CA GLU A 72 -8.99 -3.94 -5.10
C GLU A 72 -9.40 -3.69 -3.65
N LEU A 73 -10.72 -3.60 -3.40
CA LEU A 73 -11.27 -3.47 -2.05
C LEU A 73 -10.91 -4.66 -1.17
N LEU A 74 -11.08 -5.88 -1.68
CA LEU A 74 -10.77 -7.11 -0.93
C LEU A 74 -9.28 -7.24 -0.62
N ILE A 75 -8.41 -7.01 -1.61
CA ILE A 75 -6.95 -7.07 -1.42
C ILE A 75 -6.50 -6.01 -0.40
N THR A 76 -6.98 -4.77 -0.53
CA THR A 76 -6.65 -3.69 0.41
C THR A 76 -7.19 -3.98 1.81
N PHE A 77 -8.38 -4.58 1.91
CA PHE A 77 -8.96 -4.97 3.19
C PHE A 77 -8.11 -6.03 3.92
N VAL A 78 -7.66 -7.06 3.21
CA VAL A 78 -6.76 -8.09 3.76
C VAL A 78 -5.45 -7.47 4.25
N LEU A 79 -4.85 -6.58 3.46
CA LEU A 79 -3.65 -5.84 3.87
C LEU A 79 -3.89 -5.02 5.14
N VAL A 80 -4.98 -4.24 5.19
CA VAL A 80 -5.29 -3.36 6.33
C VAL A 80 -5.56 -4.18 7.59
N ILE A 81 -6.33 -5.28 7.50
CA ILE A 81 -6.53 -6.19 8.64
C ILE A 81 -5.21 -6.78 9.12
N THR A 82 -4.36 -7.20 8.19
CA THR A 82 -3.04 -7.75 8.53
C THR A 82 -2.18 -6.71 9.25
N VAL A 83 -2.18 -5.45 8.79
CA VAL A 83 -1.46 -4.34 9.44
C VAL A 83 -1.98 -4.14 10.86
N PHE A 84 -3.29 -4.05 11.07
CA PHE A 84 -3.85 -3.89 12.41
C PHE A 84 -3.55 -5.08 13.32
N GLY A 85 -3.69 -6.32 12.83
CA GLY A 85 -3.45 -7.52 13.63
C GLY A 85 -1.97 -7.83 13.89
N ALA A 86 -1.06 -7.40 13.02
CA ALA A 86 0.38 -7.55 13.20
C ALA A 86 0.98 -6.47 14.09
N CYS A 87 0.39 -5.27 14.11
CA CYS A 87 0.85 -4.13 14.89
C CYS A 87 0.04 -3.88 16.17
N ASP A 88 -0.87 -4.78 16.54
CA ASP A 88 -1.66 -4.66 17.78
C ASP A 88 -0.78 -4.91 19.02
N GLU A 89 -0.62 -3.88 19.85
CA GLU A 89 0.13 -3.94 21.11
C GLU A 89 -0.49 -4.92 22.13
N ARG A 90 -1.77 -5.25 21.98
CA ARG A 90 -2.49 -6.20 22.87
C ARG A 90 -2.21 -7.66 22.51
N ARG A 91 -1.57 -7.91 21.37
CA ARG A 91 -1.25 -9.26 20.91
C ARG A 91 0.00 -9.78 21.62
N ASN A 92 -0.17 -10.83 22.42
CA ASN A 92 0.88 -11.38 23.28
C ASN A 92 1.31 -12.81 22.93
N ASP A 93 0.65 -13.44 21.95
CA ASP A 93 0.79 -14.86 21.62
C ASP A 93 1.92 -15.14 20.61
N VAL A 94 1.99 -14.37 19.53
CA VAL A 94 2.90 -14.59 18.41
C VAL A 94 3.64 -13.30 18.08
N LYS A 95 4.82 -13.12 18.69
CA LYS A 95 5.77 -12.04 18.34
C LYS A 95 6.60 -12.41 17.11
N GLY A 96 5.95 -12.94 16.08
CA GLY A 96 6.56 -13.19 14.78
C GLY A 96 6.96 -11.88 14.09
N SER A 97 7.56 -11.98 12.90
CA SER A 97 7.94 -10.78 12.14
C SER A 97 6.70 -10.09 11.56
N ALA A 98 6.24 -9.01 12.19
CA ALA A 98 5.16 -8.17 11.67
C ALA A 98 5.42 -7.66 10.23
N PRO A 99 6.65 -7.24 9.86
CA PRO A 99 6.98 -6.90 8.48
C PRO A 99 6.81 -8.07 7.50
N LEU A 100 7.15 -9.30 7.91
CA LEU A 100 6.99 -10.49 7.06
C LEU A 100 5.51 -10.84 6.87
N ALA A 101 4.71 -10.76 7.93
CA ALA A 101 3.27 -11.01 7.86
C ALA A 101 2.57 -10.01 6.92
N ILE A 102 2.90 -8.72 7.05
CA ILE A 102 2.38 -7.67 6.16
C ILE A 102 2.86 -7.91 4.73
N GLY A 103 4.13 -8.23 4.54
CA GLY A 103 4.71 -8.47 3.22
C GLY A 103 4.13 -9.68 2.49
N LEU A 104 3.77 -10.76 3.19
CA LEU A 104 3.13 -11.94 2.61
C LEU A 104 1.63 -11.79 2.35
N SER A 105 1.00 -10.71 2.85
CA SER A 105 -0.42 -10.45 2.63
C SER A 105 -0.74 -9.83 1.26
N ILE A 106 0.31 -9.42 0.53
CA ILE A 106 0.26 -8.80 -0.79
C ILE A 106 1.24 -9.50 -1.74
#